data_AF-A0AA96X8Z3-F1
#
_entry.id   AF-A0AA96X8Z3-F1
#
_cell.length_a   1.000
_cell.length_b   1.000
_cell.length_c   1.000
_cell.angle_alpha   90.00
_cell.angle_beta   90.00
_cell.angle_gamma   90.00
#
_symmetry.space_group_name_H-M   'P 1'
#
loop_
_entity.id
_entity.type
_entity.pdbx_description
1 polymer ?
#
loop_
_entity_poly.entity_id
_entity_poly.type
_entity_poly.pdbx_seq_one_letter_code
_entity_poly.pdbx_strand_id
1 'polypeptide(L)'
;MRINYPPTEPHGEIRQLLPNFFYVPGTIKLAPGVTINRNMGIARWQDHLTLINPIRLRPQQEEKLKDLGRVSHAIRLGYHHGRDDLYYRDHFDLTFWTQRGSDFYPPKADKVLRQEDVCPIPGGALLSFPKVSFQKPYCGSRLVADYWSVVMPCSTGSHGMDVPGLVKTC
;
A
#
# COMPACT_ATOMS: atom_id res chain seq x y z
N MET A 1 -4.99 21.92 16.73
CA MET A 1 -3.74 21.17 16.96
C MET A 1 -3.08 20.99 15.59
N ARG A 2 -1.85 21.47 15.37
CA ARG A 2 -1.17 21.32 14.07
C ARG A 2 -0.47 19.96 14.07
N ILE A 3 -1.09 18.95 13.44
CA ILE A 3 -0.47 17.63 13.31
C ILE A 3 0.74 17.78 12.38
N ASN A 4 1.93 17.40 12.85
CA ASN A 4 3.13 17.42 12.05
C ASN A 4 3.32 16.04 11.41
N TYR A 5 2.88 15.90 10.16
CA TYR A 5 3.09 14.66 9.41
C TYR A 5 4.57 14.48 9.06
N PRO A 6 5.06 13.24 8.94
CA PRO A 6 6.39 12.97 8.43
C PRO A 6 6.63 13.69 7.09
N PRO A 7 7.86 14.19 6.84
CA PRO A 7 8.19 14.75 5.54
C PRO A 7 8.06 13.69 4.46
N THR A 8 7.74 14.12 3.24
CA THR A 8 7.73 13.24 2.07
C THR A 8 9.12 12.63 1.85
N GLU A 9 9.20 11.30 1.87
CA GLU A 9 10.42 10.54 1.57
C GLU A 9 10.66 10.46 0.05
N PRO A 10 11.88 10.14 -0.41
CA PRO A 10 12.15 9.97 -1.84
C PRO A 10 11.27 8.90 -2.50
N HIS A 11 10.53 9.31 -3.53
CA HIS A 11 9.69 8.44 -4.34
C HIS A 11 9.66 8.89 -5.80
N GLY A 12 9.32 7.97 -6.69
CA GLY A 12 9.17 8.22 -8.12
C GLY A 12 7.79 8.76 -8.50
N GLU A 13 7.52 8.76 -9.79
CA GLU A 13 6.24 9.19 -10.37
C GLU A 13 5.18 8.08 -10.26
N ILE A 14 3.90 8.47 -10.30
CA ILE A 14 2.80 7.52 -10.54
C ILE A 14 2.92 6.96 -11.95
N ARG A 15 3.03 5.63 -12.07
CA ARG A 15 3.14 4.93 -13.34
C ARG A 15 2.01 3.92 -13.46
N GLN A 16 1.33 3.91 -14.61
CA GLN A 16 0.36 2.87 -14.92
C GLN A 16 1.11 1.57 -15.25
N LEU A 17 0.80 0.47 -14.55
CA LEU A 17 1.35 -0.86 -14.84
C LEU A 17 0.35 -1.74 -15.57
N LEU A 18 -0.94 -1.60 -15.27
CA LEU A 18 -2.04 -2.30 -15.91
C LEU A 18 -3.23 -1.35 -16.10
N PRO A 19 -4.24 -1.72 -16.91
CA PRO A 19 -5.54 -1.05 -16.85
C PRO A 19 -6.03 -0.97 -15.40
N ASN A 20 -6.29 0.25 -14.94
CA ASN A 20 -6.80 0.53 -13.59
C ASN A 20 -5.87 0.14 -12.43
N PHE A 21 -4.59 -0.12 -12.68
CA PHE A 21 -3.60 -0.32 -11.63
C PHE A 21 -2.35 0.51 -11.88
N PHE A 22 -2.00 1.33 -10.89
CA PHE A 22 -0.86 2.23 -10.92
C PHE A 22 0.06 1.94 -9.75
N TYR A 23 1.30 2.37 -9.88
CA TYR A 23 2.37 2.08 -8.96
C TYR A 23 3.26 3.29 -8.77
N VAL A 24 3.70 3.50 -7.53
CA VAL A 24 4.68 4.52 -7.16
C VAL A 24 5.84 3.83 -6.46
N PRO A 25 7.05 3.81 -7.06
CA PRO A 25 8.22 3.31 -6.37
C PRO A 25 8.64 4.30 -5.28
N GLY A 26 9.03 3.81 -4.12
CA GLY A 26 9.49 4.65 -3.02
C GLY A 26 10.48 3.94 -2.11
N THR A 27 11.23 4.72 -1.34
CA THR A 27 12.24 4.21 -0.41
C THR A 27 12.23 4.99 0.90
N ILE A 28 12.74 4.37 1.96
CA ILE A 28 12.95 5.03 3.26
C ILE A 28 14.27 4.56 3.87
N LYS A 29 15.01 5.50 4.46
CA LYS A 29 16.20 5.19 5.26
C LYS A 29 15.78 4.89 6.70
N LEU A 30 16.09 3.69 7.20
CA LEU A 30 15.80 3.30 8.58
C LEU A 30 16.98 3.52 9.52
N ALA A 31 18.20 3.35 9.00
CA ALA A 31 19.46 3.52 9.72
C ALA A 31 20.59 3.84 8.71
N PRO A 32 21.78 4.29 9.17
CA PRO A 32 22.93 4.44 8.29
C PRO A 32 23.21 3.14 7.52
N GLY A 33 23.25 3.22 6.19
CA GLY A 33 23.45 2.06 5.30
C GLY A 33 22.23 1.15 5.11
N VAL A 34 21.10 1.42 5.76
CA VAL A 34 19.87 0.59 5.66
C VAL A 34 18.74 1.38 5.01
N THR A 35 18.47 1.07 3.74
CA THR A 35 17.33 1.58 2.97
C THR A 35 16.40 0.41 2.64
N ILE A 36 15.10 0.62 2.81
CA ILE A 36 14.08 -0.36 2.42
C ILE A 36 13.09 0.23 1.43
N ASN A 37 12.44 -0.65 0.66
CA ASN A 37 11.41 -0.27 -0.29
C ASN A 37 10.11 0.10 0.44
N ARG A 38 9.49 1.20 0.00
CA ARG A 38 8.15 1.63 0.37
C ARG A 38 7.40 2.03 -0.89
N ASN A 39 6.84 1.02 -1.52
CA ASN A 39 6.09 1.21 -2.76
C ASN A 39 4.61 1.35 -2.44
N MET A 40 3.93 2.18 -3.22
CA MET A 40 2.49 2.37 -3.15
C MET A 40 1.83 1.79 -4.41
N GLY A 41 0.82 0.96 -4.20
CA GLY A 41 -0.09 0.52 -5.25
C GLY A 41 -1.35 1.40 -5.26
N ILE A 42 -1.92 1.61 -6.43
CA ILE A 42 -3.17 2.36 -6.60
C ILE A 42 -4.07 1.53 -7.50
N ALA A 43 -5.13 0.97 -6.92
CA ALA A 43 -6.15 0.26 -7.68
C ALA A 43 -7.34 1.19 -7.92
N ARG A 44 -7.80 1.27 -9.16
CA ARG A 44 -8.96 2.07 -9.55
C ARG A 44 -10.14 1.17 -9.89
N TRP A 45 -11.32 1.52 -9.39
CA TRP A 45 -12.58 0.93 -9.82
C TRP A 45 -13.58 2.05 -10.06
N GLN A 46 -14.03 2.20 -11.30
CA GLN A 46 -14.79 3.36 -11.74
C GLN A 46 -14.02 4.67 -11.42
N ASP A 47 -14.62 5.55 -10.61
CA ASP A 47 -13.99 6.78 -10.12
C ASP A 47 -13.33 6.61 -8.74
N HIS A 48 -13.41 5.44 -8.11
CA HIS A 48 -12.89 5.22 -6.77
C HIS A 48 -11.47 4.64 -6.79
N LEU A 49 -10.60 5.19 -5.96
CA LEU A 49 -9.22 4.71 -5.76
C LEU A 49 -9.06 4.02 -4.40
N THR A 50 -8.39 2.88 -4.44
CA THR A 50 -7.86 2.17 -3.27
C THR A 50 -6.34 2.27 -3.27
N LEU A 51 -5.80 2.91 -2.24
CA LEU A 51 -4.37 3.03 -2.02
C LEU A 51 -3.86 1.82 -1.25
N ILE A 52 -2.77 1.20 -1.70
CA ILE A 52 -2.15 0.05 -1.04
C ILE A 52 -0.77 0.47 -0.58
N ASN A 53 -0.50 0.36 0.73
CA ASN A 53 0.69 0.88 1.39
C ASN A 53 0.99 2.34 1.01
N PRO A 54 0.09 3.28 1.37
CA PRO A 54 0.26 4.68 0.99
C PRO A 54 1.63 5.22 1.41
N ILE A 55 2.24 5.98 0.51
CA ILE A 55 3.40 6.82 0.80
C ILE A 55 2.99 8.26 0.56
N ARG A 56 3.46 9.19 1.41
CA ARG A 56 3.09 10.59 1.24
C ARG A 56 3.67 11.14 -0.06
N LEU A 57 2.81 11.46 -1.02
CA LEU A 57 3.21 11.99 -2.32
C LEU A 57 3.67 13.45 -2.22
N ARG A 58 4.64 13.83 -3.08
CA ARG A 58 4.95 15.23 -3.37
C ARG A 58 3.73 15.91 -4.02
N PRO A 59 3.52 17.23 -3.83
CA PRO A 59 2.31 17.92 -4.30
C PRO A 59 1.94 17.63 -5.76
N GLN A 60 2.91 17.66 -6.67
CA GLN A 60 2.68 17.37 -8.08
C GLN A 60 2.13 15.95 -8.34
N GLN A 61 2.57 14.94 -7.58
CA GLN A 61 2.03 13.58 -7.71
C GLN A 61 0.67 13.44 -7.01
N GLU A 62 0.42 14.21 -5.95
CA GLU A 62 -0.88 14.19 -5.30
C GLU A 62 -1.97 14.80 -6.19
N GLU A 63 -1.67 15.85 -6.95
CA GLU A 63 -2.61 16.36 -7.97
C GLU A 63 -2.90 15.32 -9.04
N LYS A 64 -1.86 14.62 -9.55
CA LYS A 64 -2.06 13.47 -10.45
C LYS A 64 -2.92 12.37 -9.82
N LEU A 65 -2.78 12.12 -8.51
CA LEU A 65 -3.61 11.15 -7.80
C LEU A 65 -5.09 11.58 -7.79
N LYS A 66 -5.36 12.87 -7.55
CA LYS A 66 -6.73 13.43 -7.58
C LYS A 66 -7.34 13.37 -8.98
N ASP A 67 -6.53 13.60 -10.02
CA ASP A 67 -6.97 13.48 -11.42
C ASP A 67 -7.32 12.03 -11.82
N LEU A 68 -6.72 11.03 -11.17
CA LEU A 68 -7.02 9.62 -11.42
C LEU A 68 -8.36 9.15 -10.85
N GLY A 69 -8.92 9.87 -9.88
CA GLY A 69 -10.20 9.57 -9.24
C GLY A 69 -10.24 9.89 -7.74
N ARG A 70 -11.37 9.60 -7.10
CA ARG A 70 -11.62 9.82 -5.68
C ARG A 70 -10.96 8.75 -4.80
N VAL A 71 -9.98 9.14 -4.01
CA VAL A 71 -9.42 8.30 -2.94
C VAL A 71 -10.51 7.97 -1.91
N SER A 72 -10.88 6.69 -1.84
CA SER A 72 -12.02 6.20 -1.03
C SER A 72 -11.58 5.13 -0.03
N HIS A 73 -10.49 4.43 -0.32
CA HIS A 73 -9.94 3.40 0.55
C HIS A 73 -8.43 3.49 0.64
N ALA A 74 -7.88 3.13 1.79
CA ALA A 74 -6.46 2.88 1.98
C ALA A 74 -6.25 1.57 2.72
N ILE A 75 -5.27 0.78 2.29
CA ILE A 75 -4.91 -0.51 2.83
C ILE A 75 -3.48 -0.46 3.35
N ARG A 76 -3.27 -0.85 4.62
CA ARG A 76 -1.95 -1.16 5.18
C ARG A 76 -1.70 -2.67 5.16
N LEU A 77 -0.75 -3.08 4.32
CA LEU A 77 -0.16 -4.41 4.26
C LEU A 77 1.20 -4.38 4.95
N GLY A 78 1.34 -5.09 6.07
CA GLY A 78 2.60 -5.21 6.82
C GLY A 78 2.81 -4.16 7.91
N TYR A 79 3.61 -4.55 8.91
CA TYR A 79 3.79 -3.83 10.18
C TYR A 79 4.46 -2.45 10.02
N HIS A 80 5.42 -2.33 9.11
CA HIS A 80 6.24 -1.14 8.93
C HIS A 80 5.76 -0.23 7.80
N HIS A 81 4.48 -0.23 7.42
CA HIS A 81 3.99 0.57 6.27
C HIS A 81 3.09 1.76 6.64
N GLY A 82 2.78 1.98 7.92
CA GLY A 82 1.75 2.96 8.29
C GLY A 82 2.15 4.41 8.57
N ARG A 83 3.39 4.78 8.26
CA ARG A 83 3.97 6.10 8.58
C ARG A 83 3.19 7.29 8.00
N ASP A 84 2.60 7.12 6.82
CA ASP A 84 1.91 8.18 6.09
C ASP A 84 0.38 8.08 6.17
N ASP A 85 -0.16 7.09 6.88
CA ASP A 85 -1.59 6.81 6.85
C ASP A 85 -2.43 7.88 7.51
N LEU A 86 -1.92 8.50 8.57
CA LEU A 86 -2.63 9.59 9.24
C LEU A 86 -2.79 10.80 8.31
N TYR A 87 -1.78 11.08 7.47
CA TYR A 87 -1.90 12.12 6.45
C TYR A 87 -3.06 11.83 5.50
N TYR A 88 -3.14 10.62 4.97
CA TYR A 88 -4.23 10.26 4.06
C TYR A 88 -5.59 10.24 4.74
N ARG A 89 -5.68 9.80 6.00
CA ARG A 89 -6.92 9.86 6.78
C ARG A 89 -7.43 11.28 6.96
N ASP A 90 -6.53 12.23 7.24
CA ASP A 90 -6.91 13.59 7.58
C ASP A 90 -7.20 14.44 6.33
N HIS A 91 -6.67 14.06 5.16
CA HIS A 91 -6.83 14.81 3.91
C HIS A 91 -7.85 14.19 2.94
N PHE A 92 -8.23 12.94 3.15
CA PHE A 92 -9.18 12.23 2.30
C PHE A 92 -10.26 11.56 3.15
N ASP A 93 -11.51 11.68 2.71
CA ASP A 93 -12.65 10.95 3.27
C ASP A 93 -12.59 9.50 2.80
N LEU A 94 -11.74 8.70 3.46
CA LEU A 94 -11.48 7.31 3.11
C LEU A 94 -11.82 6.34 4.25
N THR A 95 -12.10 5.09 3.90
CA THR A 95 -12.11 3.96 4.83
C THR A 95 -10.71 3.35 4.91
N PHE A 96 -10.19 3.19 6.13
CA PHE A 96 -8.87 2.63 6.36
C PHE A 96 -8.95 1.14 6.73
N TRP A 97 -8.17 0.33 6.01
CA TRP A 97 -8.11 -1.11 6.15
C TRP A 97 -6.73 -1.54 6.60
N THR A 98 -6.65 -2.54 7.47
CA THR A 98 -5.37 -3.12 7.89
C THR A 98 -5.39 -4.63 7.86
N GLN A 99 -4.24 -5.24 7.58
CA GLN A 99 -4.04 -6.65 7.89
C GLN A 99 -3.97 -6.86 9.41
N ARG A 100 -4.49 -8.01 9.88
CA ARG A 100 -4.41 -8.38 11.30
C ARG A 100 -2.96 -8.30 11.81
N GLY A 101 -2.75 -7.61 12.93
CA GLY A 101 -1.43 -7.43 13.54
C GLY A 101 -0.61 -6.24 13.04
N SER A 102 -1.17 -5.38 12.16
CA SER A 102 -0.54 -4.12 11.73
C SER A 102 -1.22 -2.88 12.34
N ASP A 103 -1.13 -2.77 13.67
CA ASP A 103 -1.75 -1.74 14.51
C ASP A 103 -0.74 -0.72 15.09
N PHE A 104 0.54 -0.84 14.73
CA PHE A 104 1.62 -0.02 15.28
C PHE A 104 1.52 1.48 14.96
N TYR A 105 1.01 1.84 13.78
CA TYR A 105 0.88 3.25 13.38
C TYR A 105 -0.57 3.74 13.49
N PRO A 106 -0.80 5.01 13.88
CA PRO A 106 -2.09 5.65 13.65
C PRO A 106 -2.37 5.81 12.13
N PRO A 107 -3.63 5.99 11.71
CA PRO A 107 -4.84 5.90 12.51
C PRO A 107 -5.17 4.45 12.86
N LYS A 108 -6.13 4.25 13.78
CA LYS A 108 -6.78 2.94 13.91
C LYS A 108 -7.51 2.64 12.60
N ALA A 109 -7.50 1.36 12.22
CA ALA A 109 -8.24 0.90 11.06
C ALA A 109 -9.75 0.87 11.36
N ASP A 110 -10.55 1.19 10.35
CA ASP A 110 -12.01 1.03 10.42
C ASP A 110 -12.38 -0.44 10.22
N LYS A 111 -11.60 -1.14 9.38
CA LYS A 111 -11.85 -2.52 9.00
C LYS A 111 -10.56 -3.32 8.99
N VAL A 112 -10.67 -4.59 9.35
CA VAL A 112 -9.57 -5.57 9.25
C VAL A 112 -9.79 -6.38 7.99
N LEU A 113 -8.79 -6.46 7.12
CA LEU A 113 -8.79 -7.36 5.97
C LEU A 113 -8.59 -8.80 6.46
N ARG A 114 -9.52 -9.68 6.08
CA ARG A 114 -9.41 -11.13 6.29
C ARG A 114 -9.44 -11.85 4.96
N GLN A 115 -8.87 -13.05 4.95
CA GLN A 115 -9.05 -13.96 3.83
C GLN A 115 -10.54 -14.27 3.71
N GLU A 116 -11.08 -14.20 2.48
CA GLU A 116 -12.49 -14.45 2.13
C GLU A 116 -13.52 -13.39 2.61
N ASP A 117 -13.10 -12.30 3.26
CA ASP A 117 -13.96 -11.15 3.59
C ASP A 117 -14.05 -10.14 2.43
N VAL A 118 -15.00 -9.20 2.55
CA VAL A 118 -15.17 -8.07 1.62
C VAL A 118 -13.87 -7.28 1.46
N CYS A 119 -13.37 -7.21 0.23
CA CYS A 119 -12.22 -6.39 -0.16
C CYS A 119 -12.69 -5.03 -0.71
N PRO A 120 -12.01 -3.91 -0.38
CA PRO A 120 -12.32 -2.60 -0.98
C PRO A 120 -12.04 -2.52 -2.49
N ILE A 121 -11.37 -3.53 -3.05
CA ILE A 121 -11.19 -3.70 -4.48
C ILE A 121 -12.21 -4.75 -4.93
N PRO A 122 -13.21 -4.42 -5.78
CA PRO A 122 -14.18 -5.39 -6.29
C PRO A 122 -13.50 -6.56 -6.99
N GLY A 123 -13.96 -7.79 -6.70
CA GLY A 123 -13.27 -9.00 -7.16
C GLY A 123 -11.92 -9.26 -6.49
N GLY A 124 -11.58 -8.44 -5.49
CA GLY A 124 -10.35 -8.52 -4.73
C GLY A 124 -10.41 -9.59 -3.65
N ALA A 125 -9.32 -10.33 -3.46
CA ALA A 125 -9.08 -11.25 -2.36
C ALA A 125 -7.69 -11.01 -1.77
N LEU A 126 -7.61 -11.06 -0.44
CA LEU A 126 -6.35 -11.11 0.29
C LEU A 126 -5.90 -12.56 0.38
N LEU A 127 -4.78 -12.89 -0.25
CA LEU A 127 -4.08 -14.16 -0.06
C LEU A 127 -2.98 -13.96 0.97
N SER A 128 -3.15 -14.55 2.14
CA SER A 128 -2.12 -14.56 3.18
C SER A 128 -1.28 -15.83 3.05
N PHE A 129 0.03 -15.68 2.90
CA PHE A 129 0.92 -16.83 2.95
C PHE A 129 1.34 -17.10 4.40
N PRO A 130 1.28 -18.35 4.89
CA PRO A 130 1.78 -18.68 6.21
C PRO A 130 3.28 -18.38 6.31
N LYS A 131 3.67 -17.92 7.51
CA LYS A 131 5.02 -17.51 7.96
C LYS A 131 6.19 -17.97 7.07
N VAL A 132 6.91 -17.00 6.50
CA VAL A 132 8.33 -17.19 6.17
C VAL A 132 9.12 -16.86 7.44
N SER A 133 9.94 -17.79 7.91
CA SER A 133 10.63 -17.73 9.20
C SER A 133 11.65 -16.59 9.30
N PHE A 134 11.20 -15.40 9.70
CA PHE A 134 12.03 -14.37 10.32
C PHE A 134 11.32 -13.88 11.59
N GLN A 135 12.08 -13.65 12.67
CA GLN A 135 11.67 -13.54 14.08
C GLN A 135 10.70 -12.40 14.48
N LYS A 136 9.95 -11.80 13.56
CA LYS A 136 8.84 -10.87 13.88
C LYS A 136 7.61 -11.23 13.04
N PRO A 137 6.37 -10.95 13.48
CA PRO A 137 5.16 -11.36 12.76
C PRO A 137 5.09 -10.64 11.40
N TYR A 138 5.62 -11.29 10.37
CA TYR A 138 5.50 -10.86 8.98
C TYR A 138 4.66 -11.91 8.25
N CYS A 139 3.45 -11.53 7.86
CA CYS A 139 2.67 -12.29 6.89
C CYS A 139 2.94 -11.67 5.52
N GLY A 140 3.50 -12.46 4.59
CA GLY A 140 3.48 -12.09 3.19
C GLY A 140 2.03 -12.05 2.71
N SER A 141 1.58 -10.88 2.25
CA SER A 141 0.23 -10.70 1.72
C SER A 141 0.28 -10.42 0.22
N ARG A 142 -0.51 -11.15 -0.56
CA ARG A 142 -0.79 -10.87 -1.97
C ARG A 142 -2.22 -10.40 -2.08
N LEU A 143 -2.44 -9.33 -2.85
CA LEU A 143 -3.77 -8.90 -3.21
C LEU A 143 -4.03 -9.36 -4.65
N VAL A 144 -5.07 -10.16 -4.82
CA VAL A 144 -5.51 -10.67 -6.13
C VAL A 144 -6.83 -9.99 -6.43
N ALA A 145 -6.95 -9.29 -7.54
CA ALA A 145 -8.23 -8.87 -8.09
C ALA A 145 -8.59 -9.77 -9.28
N ASP A 146 -9.87 -9.91 -9.60
CA ASP A 146 -10.40 -10.77 -10.70
C ASP A 146 -9.63 -10.64 -12.03
N TYR A 147 -8.97 -9.51 -12.28
CA TYR A 147 -8.22 -9.22 -13.51
C TYR A 147 -6.69 -9.21 -13.35
N TRP A 148 -6.15 -9.29 -12.14
CA TRP A 148 -4.70 -9.26 -11.90
C TRP A 148 -4.29 -9.74 -10.51
N SER A 149 -3.10 -10.33 -10.41
CA SER A 149 -2.43 -10.57 -9.13
C SER A 149 -1.25 -9.60 -8.94
N VAL A 150 -1.25 -8.83 -7.85
CA VAL A 150 -0.09 -8.02 -7.47
C VAL A 150 0.49 -8.55 -6.17
N VAL A 151 1.74 -9.01 -6.26
CA VAL A 151 2.58 -9.27 -5.08
C VAL A 151 3.34 -7.99 -4.77
N MET A 152 2.97 -7.33 -3.67
CA MET A 152 3.77 -6.23 -3.11
C MET A 152 4.68 -6.84 -2.03
N PRO A 153 5.96 -7.16 -2.33
CA PRO A 153 6.86 -7.69 -1.31
C PRO A 153 7.09 -6.64 -0.22
N CYS A 154 6.70 -6.96 1.02
CA CYS A 154 7.17 -6.26 2.21
C CYS A 154 8.66 -6.60 2.35
N SER A 155 9.54 -5.62 2.18
CA SER A 155 10.98 -5.81 1.99
C SER A 155 11.63 -6.75 3.02
N THR A 156 12.18 -7.87 2.56
CA THR A 156 13.20 -8.64 3.27
C THR A 156 14.43 -8.78 2.37
N GLY A 157 15.53 -8.12 2.74
CA GLY A 157 16.85 -8.33 2.12
C GLY A 157 17.14 -7.49 0.88
N SER A 158 18.35 -6.94 0.84
CA SER A 158 18.91 -6.03 -0.17
C SER A 158 19.28 -6.69 -1.51
N HIS A 159 18.46 -7.60 -2.03
CA HIS A 159 18.68 -8.20 -3.35
C HIS A 159 17.57 -7.78 -4.31
N GLY A 160 17.97 -7.12 -5.40
CA GLY A 160 17.09 -6.42 -6.33
C GLY A 160 15.95 -7.28 -6.86
N MET A 161 14.74 -6.96 -6.41
CA MET A 161 13.50 -7.23 -7.13
C MET A 161 12.73 -5.92 -7.22
N ASP A 162 13.00 -5.17 -8.28
CA ASP A 162 12.49 -3.81 -8.53
C ASP A 162 11.11 -3.77 -9.22
N VAL A 163 10.36 -4.88 -9.20
CA VAL A 163 9.02 -4.93 -9.80
C VAL A 163 8.12 -5.85 -8.97
N PRO A 164 6.87 -5.48 -8.69
CA PRO A 164 5.87 -6.44 -8.23
C PRO A 164 5.87 -7.65 -9.16
N GLY A 165 5.90 -8.87 -8.59
CA GLY A 165 5.73 -10.08 -9.39
C GLY A 165 4.29 -10.12 -9.92
N LEU A 166 4.12 -9.91 -11.23
CA LEU A 166 2.85 -10.03 -11.92
C LEU A 166 2.66 -11.45 -12.43
N VAL A 167 1.56 -12.09 -12.06
CA VAL A 167 1.09 -13.33 -12.70
C VAL A 167 -0.32 -13.05 -13.21
N LYS A 168 -0.53 -13.16 -14.52
CA LYS A 168 -1.88 -13.26 -15.09
C LYS A 168 -2.43 -14.62 -14.65
N THR A 169 -3.47 -14.66 -13.84
CA THR A 169 -4.28 -15.87 -13.70
C THR A 169 -5.13 -15.97 -14.96
N CYS A 170 -4.91 -17.03 -15.73
CA CYS A 170 -5.71 -17.37 -16.91
C CYS A 170 -7.12 -17.81 -16.51
#